data_AF-A0A2U0TAB1-F1
#
_entry.id   AF-A0A2U0TAB1-F1
#
_cell.length_a   1.000
_cell.length_b   1.000
_cell.length_c   1.000
_cell.angle_alpha   90.00
_cell.angle_beta   90.00
_cell.angle_gamma   90.00
#
_symmetry.space_group_name_H-M   'P 1'
#
loop_
_entity.id
_entity.type
_entity.pdbx_description
1 polymer ?
#
loop_
_entity_poly.entity_id
_entity_poly.type
_entity_poly.pdbx_seq_one_letter_code
_entity_poly.pdbx_strand_id
1 'polypeptide(L)' 'MTIYTIDELKQKIRTLDEKIEQAQSQVSFNGRSVSYQVTELTKQRDRYQTMLDELLAETGLRAKKHRIKYARFI' A
#
# COMPACT_ATOMS: atom_id res chain seq x y z
N MET A 1 12.10 -4.66 -8.49
CA MET A 1 10.83 -4.93 -9.20
C MET A 1 9.77 -5.17 -8.15
N THR A 2 8.86 -4.23 -7.99
CA THR A 2 7.65 -4.49 -7.20
C THR A 2 6.78 -5.47 -7.98
N ILE A 3 6.35 -6.54 -7.33
CA ILE A 3 5.54 -7.60 -7.94
C ILE A 3 4.10 -7.10 -8.23
N TYR A 4 3.72 -5.96 -7.64
CA TYR A 4 2.40 -5.36 -7.73
C TYR A 4 2.45 -3.97 -8.36
N THR A 5 1.43 -3.66 -9.15
CA THR A 5 1.14 -2.33 -9.68
C THR A 5 0.50 -1.43 -8.62
N ILE A 6 0.51 -0.11 -8.85
CA ILE A 6 -0.10 0.89 -7.96
C ILE A 6 -1.59 0.59 -7.71
N ASP A 7 -2.33 0.20 -8.74
CA ASP A 7 -3.76 -0.10 -8.62
C ASP A 7 -4.02 -1.40 -7.85
N GLU A 8 -3.19 -2.43 -8.06
CA GLU A 8 -3.26 -3.68 -7.28
C GLU A 8 -2.94 -3.45 -5.79
N LEU A 9 -1.95 -2.59 -5.48
CA LEU A 9 -1.65 -2.23 -4.10
C LEU A 9 -2.82 -1.48 -3.44
N LYS A 10 -3.44 -0.54 -4.15
CA LYS A 10 -4.64 0.16 -3.66
C LYS A 10 -5.80 -0.79 -3.42
N GLN A 11 -6.05 -1.73 -4.33
CA GLN A 11 -7.09 -2.74 -4.14
C GLN A 11 -6.80 -3.63 -2.92
N LYS A 12 -5.56 -4.10 -2.77
CA LYS A 12 -5.16 -4.92 -1.62
C LYS A 12 -5.29 -4.18 -0.29
N ILE A 13 -4.92 -2.89 -0.24
CA ILE A 13 -5.10 -2.05 0.94
C ILE A 13 -6.58 -1.96 1.30
N ARG A 14 -7.46 -1.68 0.33
CA ARG A 14 -8.92 -1.63 0.57
C ARG A 14 -9.47 -2.96 1.11
N THR A 15 -9.10 -4.08 0.50
CA THR A 15 -9.53 -5.40 0.97
C THR A 15 -8.99 -5.72 2.38
N LEU A 16 -7.81 -5.24 2.73
CA LEU A 16 -7.26 -5.40 4.09
C LEU A 16 -7.98 -4.50 5.09
N ASP A 17 -8.29 -3.25 4.73
CA ASP A 17 -9.06 -2.33 5.57
C ASP A 17 -10.46 -2.91 5.88
N GLU A 18 -11.16 -3.44 4.87
CA GLU A 18 -12.45 -4.13 5.04
C GLU A 18 -12.34 -5.35 5.99
N LYS A 19 -11.27 -6.14 5.86
CA LYS A 19 -11.01 -7.28 6.75
C LYS A 19 -10.68 -6.85 8.19
N ILE A 20 -9.97 -5.75 8.36
CA ILE A 20 -9.68 -5.16 9.67
C ILE A 20 -10.99 -4.70 10.31
N GLU A 21 -11.86 -4.02 9.58
CA GLU A 21 -13.15 -3.54 10.07
C GLU A 21 -14.09 -4.69 10.47
N GLN A 22 -14.14 -5.76 9.67
CA GLN A 22 -14.87 -6.98 10.00
C GLN A 22 -14.30 -7.68 11.24
N ALA A 23 -12.97 -7.81 11.32
CA ALA A 23 -12.31 -8.41 12.48
C ALA A 23 -12.53 -7.57 13.74
N GLN A 24 -12.43 -6.23 13.66
CA GLN A 24 -12.73 -5.31 14.75
C GLN A 24 -14.20 -5.41 15.20
N SER A 25 -15.13 -5.58 14.27
CA SER A 25 -16.55 -5.81 14.60
C SER A 25 -16.75 -7.12 15.37
N GLN A 26 -15.96 -8.17 15.09
CA GLN A 26 -15.94 -9.43 15.85
C GLN A 26 -15.25 -9.33 17.23
N VAL A 27 -14.42 -8.31 17.48
CA VAL A 27 -13.77 -8.08 18.80
C VAL A 27 -14.80 -7.88 19.91
N SER A 28 -16.01 -7.40 19.57
CA SER A 28 -17.11 -7.25 20.52
C SER A 28 -17.58 -8.58 21.16
N PHE A 29 -17.21 -9.74 20.58
CA PHE A 29 -17.69 -11.05 21.03
C PHE A 29 -16.58 -11.99 21.58
N ASN A 30 -15.32 -11.90 21.10
CA ASN A 30 -14.25 -12.86 21.42
C ASN A 30 -12.88 -12.19 21.73
N GLY A 31 -12.77 -11.50 22.87
CA GLY A 31 -11.73 -10.50 23.20
C GLY A 31 -10.24 -10.90 23.33
N ARG A 32 -9.74 -12.03 22.78
CA ARG A 32 -8.29 -12.34 22.81
C ARG A 32 -7.67 -12.79 21.48
N SER A 33 -8.28 -13.74 20.77
CA SER A 33 -7.74 -14.27 19.51
C SER A 33 -7.82 -13.26 18.36
N VAL A 34 -8.81 -12.37 18.41
CA VAL A 34 -9.10 -11.39 17.36
C VAL A 34 -8.14 -10.20 17.40
N SER A 35 -7.58 -9.86 18.56
CA SER A 35 -6.61 -8.76 18.69
C SER A 35 -5.30 -9.04 17.94
N TYR A 36 -4.79 -10.28 18.01
CA TYR A 36 -3.61 -10.69 17.25
C TYR A 36 -3.88 -10.64 15.74
N GLN A 37 -5.06 -11.10 15.31
CA GLN A 37 -5.45 -11.11 13.90
C GLN A 37 -5.59 -9.69 13.33
N VAL A 38 -6.22 -8.77 14.07
CA VAL A 38 -6.27 -7.35 13.69
C VAL A 38 -4.87 -6.77 13.59
N THR A 39 -4.01 -7.04 14.57
CA THR A 39 -2.63 -6.53 14.59
C THR A 39 -1.81 -7.01 13.37
N GLU A 40 -1.93 -8.28 13.00
CA GLU A 40 -1.22 -8.81 11.83
C GLU A 40 -1.77 -8.26 10.51
N LEU A 41 -3.09 -8.08 10.40
CA LEU A 41 -3.71 -7.45 9.23
C LEU A 41 -3.27 -5.98 9.10
N THR A 42 -3.21 -5.23 10.19
CA THR A 42 -2.70 -3.85 10.21
C THR A 42 -1.23 -3.80 9.77
N LYS A 43 -0.37 -4.69 10.27
CA LYS A 43 1.04 -4.77 9.82
C LYS A 43 1.18 -5.10 8.32
N GLN A 44 0.27 -5.88 7.75
CA GLN A 44 0.27 -6.16 6.31
C GLN A 44 -0.18 -4.93 5.52
N ARG A 45 -1.21 -4.24 5.99
CA ARG A 45 -1.71 -3.00 5.40
C ARG A 45 -0.64 -1.92 5.38
N ASP A 46 0.08 -1.72 6.48
CA ASP A 46 1.16 -0.73 6.56
C ASP A 46 2.32 -1.05 5.61
N ARG A 47 2.67 -2.32 5.45
CA ARG A 47 3.68 -2.75 4.47
C ARG A 47 3.27 -2.42 3.04
N TYR A 48 2.01 -2.67 2.67
CA TYR A 48 1.52 -2.32 1.33
C TYR A 48 1.40 -0.81 1.14
N GLN A 49 1.09 -0.06 2.19
CA GLN A 49 1.09 1.40 2.17
C GLN A 49 2.50 1.95 1.90
N THR A 50 3.52 1.45 2.60
CA THR A 50 4.92 1.85 2.35
C THR A 50 5.36 1.52 0.93
N MET A 51 5.03 0.32 0.41
CA MET A 51 5.33 -0.04 -0.98
C MET A 51 4.62 0.86 -2.00
N LEU A 52 3.38 1.28 -1.71
CA LEU A 52 2.64 2.22 -2.55
C LEU A 52 3.31 3.60 -2.56
N ASP A 53 3.71 4.09 -1.39
CA ASP A 53 4.38 5.38 -1.24
C ASP A 53 5.75 5.39 -1.92
N GLU A 54 6.52 4.31 -1.82
CA GLU A 54 7.78 4.11 -2.55
C GLU A 54 7.58 4.11 -4.06
N LEU A 55 6.53 3.44 -4.57
CA LEU A 55 6.20 3.44 -6.00
C LEU A 55 5.72 4.81 -6.51
N LEU A 56 4.96 5.53 -5.69
CA LEU A 56 4.56 6.90 -6.01
C LEU A 56 5.75 7.86 -6.01
N ALA A 57 6.68 7.68 -5.07
CA ALA A 57 7.93 8.43 -5.05
C ALA A 57 8.82 8.09 -6.25
N GLU A 58 8.94 6.82 -6.61
CA GLU A 58 9.70 6.37 -7.78
C GLU A 58 9.08 6.91 -9.08
N THR A 59 7.76 6.81 -9.26
CA THR A 59 7.06 7.35 -10.43
C THR A 59 7.11 8.88 -10.49
N GLY A 60 7.00 9.58 -9.36
CA GLY A 60 7.13 11.04 -9.26
C GLY A 60 8.54 11.53 -9.59
N LEU A 61 9.58 10.82 -9.16
CA LEU A 61 10.97 11.09 -9.54
C LEU A 61 11.27 10.73 -11.01
N ARG A 62 10.65 9.65 -11.52
CA ARG A 62 10.80 9.21 -12.91
C ARG A 62 10.14 10.17 -13.89
N ALA A 63 9.05 10.83 -13.50
CA ALA A 63 8.44 11.92 -14.27
C ALA A 63 9.38 13.13 -14.44
N LYS A 64 10.20 13.46 -13.43
CA LYS A 64 11.22 14.53 -13.53
C LYS A 64 12.41 14.12 -14.41
N LYS A 65 12.80 12.84 -14.45
CA LYS A 65 13.92 12.37 -15.29
C LYS A 65 13.65 12.39 -16.80
N HIS A 66 12.38 12.42 -17.23
CA HIS A 66 12.01 12.36 -18.66
C HIS A 66 11.94 13.71 -19.39
N ARG A 67 12.16 14.85 -18.72
CA ARG A 67 12.10 16.20 -19.36
C ARG A 67 13.43 16.74 -19.91
N ILE A 68 14.47 15.91 -20.08
CA ILE A 68 15.74 16.36 -20.68
C ILE A 68 16.20 15.38 -21.78
N LYS A 69 15.53 15.41 -22.92
CA LYS A 69 16.00 15.05 -24.28
C LYS A 69 15.01 15.79 -25.18
N TYR A 70 15.26 16.97 -25.77
CA TYR A 70 16.33 17.34 -26.69
C TYR A 70 16.53 18.86 -26.61
N ALA A 71 17.67 19.32 -26.09
CA ALA A 71 18.04 20.73 -26.16
C ALA A 71 19.56 20.87 -26.25
N ARG A 72 20.13 20.39 -27.36
CA ARG A 72 21.45 20.77 -27.91
C ARG A 72 21.71 19.92 -29.17
N PHE A 73 22.20 20.41 -30.30
CA PHE A 73 23.16 21.48 -30.57
C PHE A 73 22.85 22.20 -31.90
N ILE A 74 23.18 23.50 -31.92
CA ILE A 74 23.74 24.38 -32.98
C ILE A 74 23.59 23.91 -34.43
#